data_AF-S4GLD9-F1
#
_entry.id   AF-S4GLD9-F1
#
_cell.length_a   1.000
_cell.length_b   1.000
_cell.length_c   1.000
_cell.angle_alpha   90.00
_cell.angle_beta   90.00
_cell.angle_gamma   90.00
#
_symmetry.space_group_name_H-M   'P 1'
#
loop_
_entity.id
_entity.type
_entity.pdbx_description
1 polymer ?
#
loop_
_entity_poly.entity_id
_entity_poly.type
_entity_poly.pdbx_seq_one_letter_code
_entity_poly.pdbx_strand_id
1 'polypeptide(L)'
;MRTAEIAKRYLDYFGNHGHMVVPSASLISPNPTTLFTIAGMVPFIPYLLGEQTPPSRRMTSNQKCVRTLDIDEVGKTTRHGTFFQMVGNFSFGDYFKEEAIHYAWELLTTPQDKGGYGFDPEKLWVTTYTDDDEARAIWKNEGFDPEHMQVFGMEDNFWTTGGPGPGGPCSEIYVDRGPEYGKDGGPAADESRFIEIWDLVFENFQVDNVKSKTDLHIVGELDQKNIDTGAGLERLAYLMQGKENIYETDEVYPVIEAAEKLSGVKYGSNADADVRFRVVADHVRSALMIMSDGVRPSNVGRG
;
A
#
# COMPACT_ATOMS: atom_id res chain seq x y z
N MET A 1 -13.87 -2.68 -12.55
CA MET A 1 -13.24 -4.00 -12.34
C MET A 1 -13.53 -4.44 -10.91
N ARG A 2 -13.88 -5.71 -10.65
CA ARG A 2 -14.10 -6.18 -9.25
C ARG A 2 -12.80 -6.23 -8.47
N THR A 3 -12.83 -6.05 -7.14
CA THR A 3 -11.60 -6.02 -6.32
C THR A 3 -10.77 -7.30 -6.48
N ALA A 4 -11.42 -8.47 -6.49
CA ALA A 4 -10.76 -9.75 -6.73
C ALA A 4 -10.08 -9.85 -8.12
N GLU A 5 -10.62 -9.18 -9.14
CA GLU A 5 -10.03 -9.15 -10.49
C GLU A 5 -8.80 -8.24 -10.54
N ILE A 6 -8.81 -7.14 -9.76
CA ILE A 6 -7.66 -6.24 -9.60
C ILE A 6 -6.50 -7.01 -8.94
N ALA A 7 -6.76 -7.67 -7.81
CA ALA A 7 -5.76 -8.48 -7.13
C ALA A 7 -5.21 -9.59 -8.03
N LYS A 8 -6.08 -10.32 -8.73
CA LYS A 8 -5.66 -11.38 -9.67
C LYS A 8 -4.79 -10.81 -10.80
N ARG A 9 -5.17 -9.67 -11.38
CA ARG A 9 -4.41 -9.01 -12.46
C ARG A 9 -3.00 -8.64 -11.99
N TYR A 10 -2.87 -8.08 -10.79
CA TYR A 10 -1.57 -7.80 -10.19
C TYR A 10 -0.70 -9.05 -10.10
N LEU A 11 -1.22 -10.12 -9.48
CA LEU A 11 -0.47 -11.35 -9.24
C LEU A 11 -0.10 -12.06 -10.55
N ASP A 12 -1.02 -12.10 -11.52
CA ASP A 12 -0.76 -12.67 -12.85
C ASP A 12 0.32 -11.87 -13.59
N TYR A 13 0.26 -10.54 -13.54
CA TYR A 13 1.23 -9.66 -14.18
C TYR A 13 2.65 -9.93 -13.65
N PHE A 14 2.84 -9.93 -12.33
CA PHE A 14 4.16 -10.21 -11.75
C PHE A 14 4.56 -11.68 -11.92
N GLY A 15 3.61 -12.62 -11.87
CA GLY A 15 3.84 -14.03 -12.19
C GLY A 15 4.38 -14.24 -13.61
N ASN A 16 3.84 -13.53 -14.59
CA ASN A 16 4.34 -13.54 -15.98
C ASN A 16 5.73 -12.91 -16.11
N HIS A 17 6.10 -12.03 -15.18
CA HIS A 17 7.44 -11.43 -15.06
C HIS A 17 8.39 -12.25 -14.15
N GLY A 18 8.08 -13.52 -13.91
CA GLY A 18 8.93 -14.46 -13.19
C GLY A 18 8.92 -14.32 -11.67
N HIS A 19 7.96 -13.58 -11.10
CA HIS A 19 7.78 -13.53 -9.65
C HIS A 19 7.05 -14.79 -9.18
N MET A 20 7.57 -15.42 -8.14
CA MET A 20 6.86 -16.50 -7.46
C MET A 20 5.65 -15.92 -6.72
N VAL A 21 4.44 -16.27 -7.16
CA VAL A 21 3.20 -15.92 -6.45
C VAL A 21 3.14 -16.72 -5.14
N VAL A 22 3.09 -16.02 -4.01
CA VAL A 22 2.99 -16.63 -2.68
C VAL A 22 1.71 -16.22 -1.96
N PRO A 23 1.16 -17.09 -1.09
CA PRO A 23 0.00 -16.74 -0.30
C PRO A 23 0.34 -15.64 0.71
N SER A 24 -0.67 -14.87 1.12
CA SER A 24 -0.58 -13.97 2.27
C SER A 24 -0.06 -14.72 3.50
N ALA A 25 0.86 -14.11 4.23
CA ALA A 25 1.23 -14.55 5.57
C ALA A 25 0.12 -14.21 6.57
N SER A 26 0.25 -14.77 7.78
CA SER A 26 -0.62 -14.48 8.92
C SER A 26 -0.57 -13.00 9.31
N LEU A 27 -1.69 -12.48 9.81
CA LEU A 27 -1.77 -11.19 10.49
C LEU A 27 -1.01 -11.19 11.81
N ILE A 28 -0.75 -12.35 12.42
CA ILE A 28 0.13 -12.43 13.59
C ILE A 28 1.57 -12.25 13.09
N SER A 29 2.12 -11.06 13.34
CA SER A 29 3.47 -10.73 12.89
C SER A 29 4.50 -11.69 13.50
N PRO A 30 5.42 -12.23 12.69
CA PRO A 30 6.58 -12.96 13.19
C PRO A 30 7.62 -12.02 13.82
N ASN A 31 7.56 -10.72 13.51
CA ASN A 31 8.47 -9.72 14.04
C ASN A 31 7.99 -9.28 15.45
N PRO A 32 8.81 -9.45 16.51
CA PRO A 32 8.43 -9.10 17.87
C PRO A 32 8.17 -7.61 18.11
N THR A 33 8.60 -6.73 17.19
CA THR A 33 8.41 -5.28 17.33
C THR A 33 7.05 -4.79 16.83
N THR A 34 6.29 -5.64 16.13
CA THR A 34 4.96 -5.30 15.57
C THR A 34 3.89 -6.26 16.07
N LEU A 35 2.73 -5.73 16.45
CA LEU A 35 1.61 -6.58 16.90
C LEU A 35 1.04 -7.37 15.72
N PHE A 36 0.78 -6.70 14.60
CA PHE A 36 0.22 -7.33 13.41
C PHE A 36 1.12 -7.11 12.20
N THR A 37 0.94 -7.92 11.17
CA THR A 37 1.57 -7.72 9.86
C THR A 37 1.03 -6.43 9.25
N ILE A 38 1.87 -5.39 9.16
CA ILE A 38 1.48 -4.02 8.73
C ILE A 38 1.72 -3.75 7.23
N ALA A 39 2.49 -4.61 6.57
CA ALA A 39 2.92 -4.46 5.17
C ALA A 39 3.28 -5.82 4.55
N GLY A 40 3.32 -5.86 3.21
CA GLY A 40 3.68 -7.03 2.40
C GLY A 40 5.07 -7.59 2.69
N MET A 41 6.03 -6.72 3.01
CA MET A 41 7.43 -7.11 3.25
C MET A 41 7.72 -7.71 4.63
N VAL A 42 6.84 -7.52 5.62
CA VAL A 42 7.11 -7.92 7.01
C VAL A 42 7.46 -9.42 7.14
N PRO A 43 6.78 -10.35 6.43
CA PRO A 43 7.16 -11.77 6.43
C PRO A 43 8.50 -12.06 5.76
N PHE A 44 9.01 -11.13 4.94
CA PHE A 44 10.23 -11.27 4.14
C PHE A 44 11.45 -10.55 4.73
N ILE A 45 11.31 -9.87 5.88
CA ILE A 45 12.42 -9.21 6.59
C ILE A 45 13.69 -10.08 6.66
N PRO A 46 13.63 -11.38 7.03
CA PRO A 46 14.84 -12.22 7.07
C PRO A 46 15.52 -12.39 5.71
N TYR A 47 14.78 -12.33 4.61
CA TYR A 47 15.34 -12.39 3.26
C TYR A 47 15.96 -11.06 2.84
N LEU A 48 15.31 -9.95 3.19
CA LEU A 48 15.77 -8.59 2.90
C LEU A 48 17.07 -8.26 3.65
N LEU A 49 17.18 -8.73 4.91
CA LEU A 49 18.39 -8.64 5.71
C LEU A 49 19.48 -9.65 5.33
N GLY A 50 19.21 -10.58 4.41
CA GLY A 50 20.17 -11.62 4.02
C GLY A 50 20.37 -12.75 5.05
N GLU A 51 19.58 -12.77 6.13
CA GLU A 51 19.65 -13.78 7.20
C GLU A 51 19.17 -15.16 6.73
N GLN A 52 18.28 -15.21 5.74
CA GLN A 52 17.75 -16.43 5.15
C GLN A 52 17.73 -16.34 3.62
N THR A 53 17.85 -17.50 2.96
CA THR A 53 17.69 -17.58 1.51
C THR A 53 16.20 -17.62 1.15
N PRO A 54 15.71 -16.70 0.29
CA PRO A 54 14.32 -16.74 -0.14
C PRO A 54 14.06 -17.94 -1.07
N PRO A 55 12.82 -18.46 -1.14
CA PRO A 55 12.47 -19.55 -2.06
C PRO A 55 12.57 -19.15 -3.54
N SER A 56 12.50 -17.85 -3.82
CA SER A 56 12.73 -17.23 -5.13
C SER A 56 13.31 -15.83 -4.92
N ARG A 57 14.19 -15.38 -5.83
CA ARG A 57 14.74 -14.01 -5.79
C ARG A 57 13.71 -12.94 -6.19
N ARG A 58 12.59 -13.36 -6.77
CA ARG A 58 11.45 -12.50 -7.15
C ARG A 58 10.17 -13.12 -6.61
N MET A 59 9.37 -12.36 -5.87
CA MET A 59 8.13 -12.86 -5.27
C MET A 59 7.01 -11.82 -5.38
N THR A 60 5.75 -12.26 -5.36
CA THR A 60 4.60 -11.35 -5.32
C THR A 60 3.50 -11.93 -4.43
N SER A 61 2.74 -11.06 -3.75
CA SER A 61 1.68 -11.48 -2.86
C SER A 61 0.55 -10.45 -2.79
N ASN A 62 -0.62 -10.90 -2.32
CA ASN A 62 -1.68 -10.03 -1.82
C ASN A 62 -1.76 -10.24 -0.31
N GLN A 63 -1.08 -9.39 0.46
CA GLN A 63 -0.93 -9.53 1.90
C GLN A 63 -2.10 -8.88 2.63
N LYS A 64 -2.69 -9.63 3.56
CA LYS A 64 -3.58 -9.11 4.60
C LYS A 64 -2.79 -8.22 5.56
N CYS A 65 -3.20 -6.98 5.76
CA CYS A 65 -2.52 -6.03 6.65
C CYS A 65 -3.48 -5.53 7.73
N VAL A 66 -2.94 -5.27 8.92
CA VAL A 66 -3.64 -4.53 9.98
C VAL A 66 -2.76 -3.40 10.50
N ARG A 67 -3.24 -2.17 10.40
CA ARG A 67 -2.59 -0.97 10.96
C ARG A 67 -3.50 -0.33 12.01
N THR A 68 -3.10 -0.43 13.27
CA THR A 68 -3.85 0.16 14.38
C THR A 68 -3.57 1.64 14.57
N LEU A 69 -2.50 2.17 13.98
CA LEU A 69 -2.15 3.59 14.06
C LEU A 69 -3.16 4.45 13.27
N ASP A 70 -3.80 3.88 12.25
CA ASP A 70 -4.76 4.58 11.40
C ASP A 70 -6.19 4.54 11.96
N ILE A 71 -6.41 3.92 13.14
CA ILE A 71 -7.75 3.64 13.67
C ILE A 71 -8.59 4.90 13.90
N ASP A 72 -7.94 6.01 14.26
CA ASP A 72 -8.60 7.29 14.49
C ASP A 72 -9.08 7.95 13.18
N GLU A 73 -8.52 7.57 12.03
CA GLU A 73 -8.88 8.09 10.70
C GLU A 73 -9.98 7.27 10.00
N VAL A 74 -10.31 6.10 10.55
CA VAL A 74 -11.31 5.17 9.99
C VAL A 74 -12.69 5.84 9.94
N GLY A 75 -13.31 5.75 8.77
CA GLY A 75 -14.61 6.31 8.43
C GLY A 75 -14.60 7.81 8.11
N LYS A 76 -13.60 8.55 8.63
CA LYS A 76 -13.45 9.99 8.42
C LYS A 76 -12.83 10.29 7.05
N THR A 77 -11.74 9.60 6.73
CA THR A 77 -11.05 9.75 5.44
C THR A 77 -11.60 8.77 4.41
N THR A 78 -11.27 9.00 3.14
CA THR A 78 -11.68 8.12 2.03
C THR A 78 -10.77 6.91 1.83
N ARG A 79 -9.60 6.87 2.50
CA ARG A 79 -8.45 6.03 2.13
C ARG A 79 -7.82 5.20 3.26
N HIS A 80 -8.21 5.41 4.52
CA HIS A 80 -7.66 4.68 5.66
C HIS A 80 -8.62 3.60 6.16
N GLY A 81 -8.09 2.44 6.49
CA GLY A 81 -8.82 1.32 7.10
C GLY A 81 -7.89 0.62 8.10
N THR A 82 -8.47 -0.04 9.11
CA THR A 82 -7.69 -0.82 10.07
C THR A 82 -7.15 -2.07 9.39
N PHE A 83 -8.03 -2.81 8.70
CA PHE A 83 -7.67 -3.94 7.84
C PHE A 83 -7.72 -3.52 6.37
N PHE A 84 -6.71 -3.91 5.63
CA PHE A 84 -6.65 -3.71 4.19
C PHE A 84 -5.79 -4.79 3.54
N GLN A 85 -5.81 -4.83 2.21
CA GLN A 85 -5.01 -5.73 1.41
C GLN A 85 -3.92 -4.94 0.68
N MET A 86 -2.69 -5.45 0.73
CA MET A 86 -1.55 -4.87 0.06
C MET A 86 -1.05 -5.84 -1.01
N VAL A 87 -1.22 -5.47 -2.27
CA VAL A 87 -0.58 -6.19 -3.38
C VAL A 87 0.85 -5.68 -3.54
N GLY A 88 1.82 -6.58 -3.54
CA GLY A 88 3.23 -6.22 -3.53
C GLY A 88 4.08 -7.14 -4.39
N ASN A 89 5.17 -6.60 -4.93
CA ASN A 89 6.20 -7.33 -5.65
C ASN A 89 7.57 -7.06 -5.03
N PHE A 90 8.37 -8.11 -4.90
CA PHE A 90 9.59 -8.10 -4.11
C PHE A 90 10.77 -8.63 -4.92
N SER A 91 11.90 -7.93 -4.83
CA SER A 91 13.20 -8.32 -5.38
C SER A 91 14.18 -8.52 -4.24
N PHE A 92 14.81 -9.70 -4.16
CA PHE A 92 15.83 -10.01 -3.18
C PHE A 92 17.19 -10.09 -3.89
N GLY A 93 17.86 -8.93 -3.99
CA GLY A 93 19.12 -8.78 -4.72
C GLY A 93 19.04 -9.03 -6.23
N ASP A 94 17.85 -9.00 -6.85
CA ASP A 94 17.65 -9.38 -8.25
C ASP A 94 17.67 -8.17 -9.20
N TYR A 95 16.53 -7.48 -9.33
CA TYR A 95 16.40 -6.19 -10.01
C TYR A 95 16.27 -5.06 -8.99
N PHE A 96 16.41 -3.81 -9.44
CA PHE A 96 16.31 -2.63 -8.56
C PHE A 96 15.40 -1.56 -9.18
N LYS A 97 15.77 -0.27 -9.08
CA LYS A 97 14.89 0.87 -9.41
C LYS A 97 14.34 0.84 -10.84
N GLU A 98 15.18 0.55 -11.83
CA GLU A 98 14.79 0.62 -13.25
C GLU A 98 13.61 -0.30 -13.54
N GLU A 99 13.76 -1.60 -13.27
CA GLU A 99 12.68 -2.56 -13.49
C GLU A 99 11.51 -2.38 -12.51
N ALA A 100 11.74 -1.94 -11.27
CA ALA A 100 10.65 -1.69 -10.33
C ALA A 100 9.71 -0.57 -10.82
N ILE A 101 10.30 0.55 -11.27
CA ILE A 101 9.56 1.68 -11.83
C ILE A 101 8.89 1.27 -13.15
N HIS A 102 9.62 0.57 -14.03
CA HIS A 102 9.07 0.05 -15.29
C HIS A 102 7.84 -0.84 -15.05
N TYR A 103 7.93 -1.79 -14.13
CA TYR A 103 6.82 -2.71 -13.84
C TYR A 103 5.59 -1.99 -13.31
N ALA A 104 5.78 -1.00 -12.43
CA ALA A 104 4.67 -0.22 -11.90
C ALA A 104 4.02 0.64 -12.99
N TRP A 105 4.83 1.33 -13.80
CA TRP A 105 4.38 2.18 -14.88
C TRP A 105 3.61 1.41 -15.97
N GLU A 106 4.17 0.29 -16.43
CA GLU A 106 3.53 -0.57 -17.44
C GLU A 106 2.19 -1.10 -16.92
N LEU A 107 2.14 -1.63 -15.70
CA LEU A 107 0.90 -2.18 -15.14
C LEU A 107 -0.18 -1.10 -14.99
N LEU A 108 0.17 0.10 -14.51
CA LEU A 108 -0.79 1.18 -14.30
C LEU A 108 -1.34 1.74 -15.61
N THR A 109 -0.48 1.99 -16.59
CA THR A 109 -0.85 2.74 -17.81
C THR A 109 -1.33 1.86 -18.96
N THR A 110 -0.95 0.58 -18.98
CA THR A 110 -1.40 -0.34 -20.04
C THR A 110 -2.93 -0.45 -20.04
N PRO A 111 -3.61 -0.31 -21.19
CA PRO A 111 -5.06 -0.41 -21.29
C PRO A 111 -5.64 -1.70 -20.69
N GLN A 112 -6.86 -1.62 -20.14
CA GLN A 112 -7.49 -2.74 -19.44
C GLN A 112 -7.75 -3.97 -20.33
N ASP A 113 -8.02 -3.77 -21.61
CA ASP A 113 -8.18 -4.82 -22.63
C ASP A 113 -6.86 -5.51 -22.99
N LYS A 114 -5.72 -4.88 -22.67
CA LYS A 114 -4.37 -5.42 -22.84
C LYS A 114 -3.76 -5.99 -21.56
N GLY A 115 -4.49 -5.94 -20.44
CA GLY A 115 -4.08 -6.55 -19.18
C GLY A 115 -3.51 -5.60 -18.12
N GLY A 116 -3.41 -4.29 -18.38
CA GLY A 116 -3.04 -3.30 -17.37
C GLY A 116 -4.23 -2.67 -16.66
N TYR A 117 -4.06 -1.61 -15.87
CA TYR A 117 -5.15 -0.93 -15.17
C TYR A 117 -5.77 0.21 -15.97
N GLY A 118 -5.09 0.71 -17.00
CA GLY A 118 -5.58 1.75 -17.90
C GLY A 118 -5.80 3.09 -17.21
N PHE A 119 -4.98 3.41 -16.20
CA PHE A 119 -4.93 4.78 -15.68
C PHE A 119 -4.42 5.72 -16.76
N ASP A 120 -5.01 6.90 -16.81
CA ASP A 120 -4.56 7.98 -17.67
C ASP A 120 -3.22 8.52 -17.15
N PRO A 121 -2.12 8.46 -17.93
CA PRO A 121 -0.82 8.98 -17.53
C PRO A 121 -0.87 10.44 -17.05
N GLU A 122 -1.75 11.28 -17.61
CA GLU A 122 -1.88 12.69 -17.21
C GLU A 122 -2.46 12.86 -15.79
N LYS A 123 -3.10 11.83 -15.25
CA LYS A 123 -3.63 11.84 -13.87
C LYS A 123 -2.65 11.26 -12.86
N LEU A 124 -1.54 10.68 -13.31
CA LEU A 124 -0.56 10.09 -12.42
C LEU A 124 0.44 11.14 -11.95
N TRP A 125 0.71 11.10 -10.66
CA TRP A 125 1.71 11.92 -9.96
C TRP A 125 2.71 10.99 -9.29
N VAL A 126 3.96 11.42 -9.16
CA VAL A 126 4.96 10.65 -8.41
C VAL A 126 5.71 11.54 -7.43
N THR A 127 6.06 10.99 -6.28
CA THR A 127 6.98 11.60 -5.32
C THR A 127 8.29 10.84 -5.32
N THR A 128 9.41 11.52 -5.05
CA THR A 128 10.74 10.91 -4.94
C THR A 128 11.48 11.47 -3.74
N TYR A 129 12.35 10.66 -3.14
CA TYR A 129 13.20 11.10 -2.04
C TYR A 129 14.16 12.22 -2.46
N THR A 130 14.45 13.15 -1.54
CA THR A 130 15.24 14.36 -1.77
C THR A 130 16.54 14.10 -2.55
N ASP A 131 17.28 13.06 -2.16
CA ASP A 131 18.59 12.75 -2.74
C ASP A 131 18.56 11.63 -3.81
N ASP A 132 17.38 11.29 -4.35
CA ASP A 132 17.23 10.20 -5.34
C ASP A 132 17.10 10.69 -6.80
N ASP A 133 18.20 11.24 -7.35
CA ASP A 133 18.26 11.66 -8.75
C ASP A 133 18.13 10.49 -9.74
N GLU A 134 18.50 9.28 -9.31
CA GLU A 134 18.40 8.06 -10.11
C GLU A 134 16.95 7.71 -10.41
N ALA A 135 16.08 7.67 -9.39
CA ALA A 135 14.65 7.42 -9.56
C ALA A 135 14.00 8.49 -10.46
N ARG A 136 14.36 9.77 -10.27
CA ARG A 136 13.87 10.87 -11.12
C ARG A 136 14.27 10.70 -12.58
N ALA A 137 15.48 10.23 -12.86
CA ALA A 137 15.94 10.00 -14.23
C ALA A 137 15.20 8.81 -14.87
N ILE A 138 14.98 7.73 -14.11
CA ILE A 138 14.26 6.55 -14.59
C ILE A 138 12.81 6.89 -14.95
N TRP A 139 12.09 7.59 -14.07
CA TRP A 139 10.72 8.04 -14.36
C TRP A 139 10.63 8.86 -15.67
N LYS A 140 11.58 9.77 -15.90
CA LYS A 140 11.67 10.54 -17.15
C LYS A 140 11.88 9.64 -18.37
N ASN A 141 12.69 8.59 -18.23
CA ASN A 141 12.96 7.64 -19.31
C ASN A 141 11.75 6.77 -19.64
N GLU A 142 10.90 6.46 -18.66
CA GLU A 142 9.59 5.79 -18.87
C GLU A 142 8.56 6.70 -19.58
N GLY A 143 8.87 7.98 -19.76
CA GLY A 143 7.99 8.96 -20.38
C GLY A 143 7.02 9.64 -19.41
N PHE A 144 7.29 9.56 -18.10
CA PHE A 144 6.52 10.29 -17.08
C PHE A 144 6.76 11.81 -17.20
N ASP A 145 5.70 12.61 -17.06
CA ASP A 145 5.80 14.07 -17.12
C ASP A 145 6.46 14.64 -15.87
N PRO A 146 7.64 15.30 -15.97
CA PRO A 146 8.30 15.92 -14.83
C PRO A 146 7.47 16.98 -14.09
N GLU A 147 6.45 17.58 -14.72
CA GLU A 147 5.57 18.57 -14.06
C GLU A 147 4.70 17.92 -12.96
N HIS A 148 4.46 16.61 -13.03
CA HIS A 148 3.72 15.84 -12.03
C HIS A 148 4.63 15.10 -11.04
N MET A 149 5.91 15.47 -10.98
CA MET A 149 6.91 14.88 -10.09
C MET A 149 7.24 15.84 -8.94
N GLN A 150 7.10 15.37 -7.70
CA GLN A 150 7.44 16.12 -6.49
C GLN A 150 8.57 15.46 -5.71
N VAL A 151 9.27 16.26 -4.92
CA VAL A 151 10.43 15.81 -4.13
C VAL A 151 10.11 16.00 -2.65
N PHE A 152 10.01 14.90 -1.89
CA PHE A 152 9.78 14.94 -0.45
C PHE A 152 11.00 14.46 0.35
N GLY A 153 10.94 14.73 1.65
CA GLY A 153 11.96 14.35 2.61
C GLY A 153 11.73 12.95 3.19
N MET A 154 12.42 12.68 4.30
CA MET A 154 12.40 11.39 5.00
C MET A 154 11.05 11.04 5.61
N GLU A 155 10.22 12.04 5.90
CA GLU A 155 8.90 11.82 6.47
C GLU A 155 7.96 11.03 5.54
N ASP A 156 8.11 11.20 4.22
CA ASP A 156 7.19 10.63 3.24
C ASP A 156 7.91 9.67 2.28
N ASN A 157 9.12 9.99 1.83
CA ASN A 157 9.85 9.18 0.86
C ASN A 157 11.03 8.39 1.45
N PHE A 158 10.98 8.04 2.73
CA PHE A 158 11.89 7.04 3.32
C PHE A 158 11.09 6.05 4.17
N TRP A 159 11.05 4.80 3.74
CA TRP A 159 10.18 3.81 4.34
C TRP A 159 10.94 2.88 5.29
N THR A 160 10.31 2.56 6.42
CA THR A 160 10.75 1.54 7.38
C THR A 160 9.54 0.90 8.05
N THR A 161 9.71 -0.25 8.71
CA THR A 161 8.63 -0.90 9.48
C THR A 161 8.29 -0.19 10.80
N GLY A 162 8.89 0.98 11.09
CA GLY A 162 8.74 1.67 12.38
C GLY A 162 9.54 1.04 13.53
N GLY A 163 10.48 0.15 13.21
CA GLY A 163 11.38 -0.52 14.17
C GLY A 163 12.66 -0.97 13.47
N PRO A 164 13.57 -1.66 14.18
CA PRO A 164 14.79 -2.20 13.57
C PRO A 164 14.47 -3.16 12.43
N GLY A 165 15.18 -3.03 11.31
CA GLY A 165 14.92 -3.80 10.10
C GLY A 165 15.49 -3.15 8.84
N PRO A 166 15.11 -3.62 7.65
CA PRO A 166 15.44 -2.95 6.40
C PRO A 166 14.67 -1.64 6.25
N GLY A 167 15.23 -0.73 5.47
CA GLY A 167 14.63 0.53 5.08
C GLY A 167 15.33 1.14 3.88
N GLY A 168 14.74 2.18 3.32
CA GLY A 168 15.31 2.85 2.16
C GLY A 168 14.49 4.03 1.66
N PRO A 169 15.05 4.82 0.74
CA PRO A 169 14.29 5.81 0.01
C PRO A 169 13.21 5.11 -0.82
N CYS A 170 12.10 5.79 -1.05
CA CYS A 170 11.03 5.27 -1.90
C CYS A 170 10.53 6.30 -2.90
N SER A 171 9.75 5.82 -3.85
CA SER A 171 8.99 6.65 -4.79
C SER A 171 7.54 6.18 -4.78
N GLU A 172 6.63 7.08 -4.44
CA GLU A 172 5.21 6.78 -4.35
C GLU A 172 4.48 7.31 -5.58
N ILE A 173 3.45 6.59 -6.00
CA ILE A 173 2.61 6.89 -7.15
C ILE A 173 1.22 7.29 -6.65
N TYR A 174 0.71 8.39 -7.18
CA TYR A 174 -0.55 9.01 -6.82
C TYR A 174 -1.47 9.13 -8.03
N VAL A 175 -2.78 9.14 -7.78
CA VAL A 175 -3.81 9.41 -8.78
C VAL A 175 -4.53 10.71 -8.44
N ASP A 176 -4.58 11.63 -9.39
CA ASP A 176 -5.44 12.81 -9.33
C ASP A 176 -6.91 12.42 -9.58
N ARG A 177 -7.74 12.59 -8.56
CA ARG A 177 -9.19 12.34 -8.66
C ARG A 177 -9.96 13.45 -9.37
N GLY A 178 -9.40 14.65 -9.46
CA GLY A 178 -10.00 15.81 -10.10
C GLY A 178 -10.33 16.97 -9.15
N PRO A 179 -10.63 18.17 -9.69
CA PRO A 179 -10.81 19.40 -8.91
C PRO A 179 -11.94 19.37 -7.88
N GLU A 180 -12.93 18.50 -8.05
CA GLU A 180 -14.04 18.34 -7.09
C GLU A 180 -13.58 17.76 -5.73
N TYR A 181 -12.38 17.19 -5.67
CA TYR A 181 -11.86 16.51 -4.48
C TYR A 181 -10.83 17.31 -3.67
N GLY A 182 -10.40 18.49 -4.13
CA GLY A 182 -9.40 19.26 -3.40
C GLY A 182 -8.60 20.25 -4.23
N LYS A 183 -7.62 20.86 -3.58
CA LYS A 183 -6.73 21.85 -4.23
C LYS A 183 -5.83 21.20 -5.27
N ASP A 184 -5.51 21.95 -6.30
CA ASP A 184 -4.53 21.55 -7.30
C ASP A 184 -3.09 21.73 -6.80
N GLY A 185 -2.14 21.07 -7.47
CA GLY A 185 -0.70 21.18 -7.17
C GLY A 185 -0.05 19.91 -6.61
N GLY A 186 -0.63 18.75 -6.89
CA GLY A 186 -0.05 17.45 -6.55
C GLY A 186 -0.22 17.02 -5.08
N PRO A 187 0.39 15.89 -4.71
CA PRO A 187 0.33 15.34 -3.36
C PRO A 187 0.65 16.33 -2.23
N ALA A 188 1.61 17.23 -2.43
CA ALA A 188 1.98 18.26 -1.45
C ALA A 188 0.86 19.27 -1.14
N ALA A 189 -0.11 19.42 -2.05
CA ALA A 189 -1.19 20.39 -1.92
C ALA A 189 -2.43 19.80 -1.23
N ASP A 190 -2.80 18.56 -1.56
CA ASP A 190 -4.04 17.93 -1.07
C ASP A 190 -4.09 16.40 -1.25
N GLU A 191 -3.81 15.65 -0.18
CA GLU A 191 -3.91 14.19 -0.17
C GLU A 191 -5.34 13.63 -0.22
N SER A 192 -6.37 14.49 -0.22
CA SER A 192 -7.76 14.07 -0.44
C SER A 192 -8.09 13.98 -1.93
N ARG A 193 -7.42 14.80 -2.76
CA ARG A 193 -7.51 14.79 -4.22
C ARG A 193 -6.49 13.85 -4.85
N PHE A 194 -5.23 13.95 -4.43
CA PHE A 194 -4.13 13.13 -4.93
C PHE A 194 -3.94 11.93 -4.01
N ILE A 195 -4.33 10.75 -4.49
CA ILE A 195 -4.39 9.56 -3.65
C ILE A 195 -3.21 8.66 -3.97
N GLU A 196 -2.36 8.44 -2.98
CA GLU A 196 -1.28 7.46 -3.02
C GLU A 196 -1.88 6.06 -3.26
N ILE A 197 -1.47 5.40 -4.34
CA ILE A 197 -1.96 4.07 -4.72
C ILE A 197 -0.88 2.99 -4.62
N TRP A 198 0.39 3.37 -4.70
CA TRP A 198 1.51 2.41 -4.75
C TRP A 198 2.81 3.06 -4.29
N ASP A 199 3.44 2.48 -3.28
CA ASP A 199 4.79 2.84 -2.83
C ASP A 199 5.84 1.85 -3.39
N LEU A 200 6.93 2.36 -3.94
CA LEU A 200 8.08 1.61 -4.44
C LEU A 200 9.30 1.89 -3.55
N VAL A 201 9.57 1.00 -2.58
CA VAL A 201 10.67 1.14 -1.63
C VAL A 201 11.94 0.52 -2.21
N PHE A 202 12.99 1.34 -2.29
CA PHE A 202 14.31 0.97 -2.78
C PHE A 202 15.19 0.57 -1.60
N GLU A 203 14.86 -0.54 -0.96
CA GLU A 203 15.53 -1.00 0.26
C GLU A 203 17.03 -1.22 0.05
N ASN A 204 17.83 -0.42 0.75
CA ASN A 204 19.28 -0.43 0.66
C ASN A 204 19.98 -0.20 2.01
N PHE A 205 19.23 0.06 3.09
CA PHE A 205 19.79 0.33 4.41
C PHE A 205 19.22 -0.61 5.47
N GLN A 206 20.04 -0.91 6.47
CA GLN A 206 19.57 -1.40 7.75
C GLN A 206 19.39 -0.23 8.70
N VAL A 207 18.25 -0.17 9.39
CA VAL A 207 17.92 0.85 10.38
C VAL A 207 17.71 0.24 11.76
N ASP A 208 18.00 1.03 12.79
CA ASP A 208 17.64 0.74 14.18
C ASP A 208 17.26 2.03 14.93
N ASN A 209 16.90 1.88 16.22
CA ASN A 209 16.56 3.00 17.10
C ASN A 209 15.51 3.97 16.51
N VAL A 210 14.57 3.43 15.73
CA VAL A 210 13.48 4.20 15.09
C VAL A 210 12.54 4.74 16.17
N LYS A 211 12.39 6.06 16.24
CA LYS A 211 11.48 6.76 17.16
C LYS A 211 10.35 7.47 16.44
N SER A 212 10.61 7.90 15.20
CA SER A 212 9.62 8.50 14.30
C SER A 212 10.05 8.23 12.86
N LYS A 213 9.26 8.73 11.90
CA LYS A 213 9.63 8.68 10.47
C LYS A 213 10.92 9.45 10.15
N THR A 214 11.37 10.37 11.00
CA THR A 214 12.52 11.25 10.76
C THR A 214 13.61 11.18 11.84
N ASP A 215 13.39 10.47 12.94
CA ASP A 215 14.38 10.17 13.99
C ASP A 215 14.61 8.66 14.04
N LEU A 216 15.65 8.22 13.33
CA LEU A 216 16.13 6.85 13.26
C LEU A 216 17.65 6.83 13.06
N HIS A 217 18.28 5.68 13.27
CA HIS A 217 19.69 5.50 12.98
C HIS A 217 19.88 4.52 11.82
N ILE A 218 20.58 4.96 10.78
CA ILE A 218 21.02 4.11 9.67
C ILE A 218 22.29 3.40 10.14
N VAL A 219 22.18 2.09 10.36
CA VAL A 219 23.28 1.23 10.82
C VAL A 219 24.34 1.08 9.72
N GLY A 220 23.89 0.94 8.48
CA GLY A 220 24.73 0.74 7.31
C GLY A 220 23.91 0.29 6.10
N GLU A 221 24.60 0.01 4.99
CA GLU A 221 23.99 -0.57 3.81
C GLU A 221 23.67 -2.06 4.01
N LEU A 222 22.60 -2.54 3.38
CA LEU A 222 22.29 -3.98 3.31
C LEU A 222 23.29 -4.69 2.38
N ASP A 223 23.51 -5.99 2.61
CA ASP A 223 24.39 -6.82 1.77
C ASP A 223 23.96 -6.86 0.29
N GLN A 224 22.67 -6.65 0.04
CA GLN A 224 22.07 -6.62 -1.28
C GLN A 224 21.02 -5.50 -1.36
N LYS A 225 20.89 -4.91 -2.56
CA LYS A 225 19.82 -3.97 -2.88
C LYS A 225 18.54 -4.73 -3.18
N ASN A 226 17.46 -4.38 -2.51
CA ASN A 226 16.17 -5.06 -2.62
C ASN A 226 15.08 -4.11 -3.12
N ILE A 227 13.97 -4.69 -3.58
CA ILE A 227 12.74 -3.94 -3.84
C ILE A 227 11.66 -4.51 -2.94
N ASP A 228 10.97 -3.62 -2.24
CA ASP A 228 9.67 -3.84 -1.63
C ASP A 228 8.69 -2.88 -2.29
N THR A 229 7.51 -3.38 -2.67
CA THR A 229 6.44 -2.49 -3.13
C THR A 229 5.13 -2.82 -2.43
N GLY A 230 4.31 -1.80 -2.25
CA GLY A 230 3.00 -1.95 -1.64
C GLY A 230 1.97 -1.07 -2.33
N ALA A 231 1.03 -1.69 -3.03
CA ALA A 231 -0.17 -1.04 -3.54
C ALA A 231 -1.38 -1.39 -2.67
N GLY A 232 -2.10 -0.38 -2.22
CA GLY A 232 -3.34 -0.55 -1.46
C GLY A 232 -4.45 -1.06 -2.38
N LEU A 233 -4.84 -2.33 -2.24
CA LEU A 233 -5.82 -2.96 -3.13
C LEU A 233 -7.17 -2.23 -3.08
N GLU A 234 -7.63 -1.85 -1.89
CA GLU A 234 -8.86 -1.07 -1.73
C GLU A 234 -8.79 0.32 -2.39
N ARG A 235 -7.60 0.95 -2.38
CA ARG A 235 -7.38 2.26 -3.04
C ARG A 235 -7.48 2.13 -4.56
N LEU A 236 -6.81 1.13 -5.14
CA LEU A 236 -6.97 0.79 -6.56
C LEU A 236 -8.43 0.48 -6.89
N ALA A 237 -9.09 -0.33 -6.06
CA ALA A 237 -10.46 -0.77 -6.29
C ALA A 237 -11.46 0.37 -6.34
N TYR A 238 -11.44 1.29 -5.38
CA TYR A 238 -12.45 2.35 -5.37
C TYR A 238 -12.27 3.30 -6.56
N LEU A 239 -11.02 3.60 -6.96
CA LEU A 239 -10.73 4.41 -8.15
C LEU A 239 -11.20 3.71 -9.43
N MET A 240 -10.86 2.43 -9.61
CA MET A 240 -11.23 1.64 -10.79
C MET A 240 -12.72 1.30 -10.88
N GLN A 241 -13.46 1.45 -9.78
CA GLN A 241 -14.91 1.24 -9.71
C GLN A 241 -15.69 2.56 -9.74
N GLY A 242 -15.02 3.72 -9.75
CA GLY A 242 -15.67 5.03 -9.70
C GLY A 242 -16.46 5.22 -8.40
N LYS A 243 -15.90 4.82 -7.27
CA LYS A 243 -16.48 4.96 -5.93
C LYS A 243 -15.87 6.16 -5.20
N GLU A 244 -16.51 6.61 -4.12
CA GLU A 244 -16.05 7.80 -3.41
C GLU A 244 -14.98 7.51 -2.34
N ASN A 245 -14.90 6.26 -1.88
CA ASN A 245 -13.99 5.82 -0.82
C ASN A 245 -13.83 4.29 -0.81
N ILE A 246 -12.85 3.80 -0.05
CA ILE A 246 -12.54 2.37 0.09
C ILE A 246 -13.72 1.52 0.61
N TYR A 247 -14.67 2.11 1.34
CA TYR A 247 -15.78 1.39 1.96
C TYR A 247 -16.95 1.12 0.99
N GLU A 248 -16.96 1.81 -0.15
CA GLU A 248 -17.99 1.67 -1.18
C GLU A 248 -17.60 0.71 -2.31
N THR A 249 -16.45 0.07 -2.16
CA THR A 249 -15.99 -1.02 -3.03
C THR A 249 -16.91 -2.23 -2.90
N ASP A 250 -16.91 -3.08 -3.92
CA ASP A 250 -17.67 -4.34 -3.97
C ASP A 250 -17.38 -5.29 -2.79
N GLU A 251 -16.18 -5.25 -2.20
CA GLU A 251 -15.81 -6.07 -1.05
C GLU A 251 -16.34 -5.56 0.30
N VAL A 252 -16.55 -4.25 0.44
CA VAL A 252 -16.84 -3.62 1.74
C VAL A 252 -18.31 -3.18 1.84
N TYR A 253 -18.87 -2.69 0.75
CA TYR A 253 -20.24 -2.17 0.72
C TYR A 253 -21.32 -3.15 1.21
N PRO A 254 -21.23 -4.48 0.97
CA PRO A 254 -22.21 -5.42 1.51
C PRO A 254 -22.32 -5.40 3.04
N VAL A 255 -21.26 -5.03 3.77
CA VAL A 255 -21.29 -4.88 5.23
C VAL A 255 -22.06 -3.62 5.63
N ILE A 256 -21.92 -2.53 4.86
CA ILE A 256 -22.72 -1.32 5.04
C ILE A 256 -24.20 -1.63 4.82
N GLU A 257 -24.56 -2.33 3.73
CA GLU A 257 -25.95 -2.70 3.45
C GLU A 257 -26.56 -3.58 4.57
N ALA A 258 -25.76 -4.46 5.16
CA ALA A 258 -26.20 -5.26 6.31
C ALA A 258 -26.44 -4.38 7.55
N ALA A 259 -25.55 -3.42 7.82
CA ALA A 259 -25.69 -2.48 8.92
C ALA A 259 -26.90 -1.54 8.73
N GLU A 260 -27.20 -1.09 7.51
CA GLU A 260 -28.41 -0.31 7.20
C GLU A 260 -29.67 -1.09 7.56
N LYS A 261 -29.75 -2.36 7.14
CA LYS A 261 -30.90 -3.25 7.43
C LYS A 261 -31.10 -3.46 8.93
N LEU A 262 -30.02 -3.59 9.69
CA LEU A 262 -30.08 -3.82 11.14
C LEU A 262 -30.42 -2.56 11.94
N SER A 263 -29.93 -1.40 11.49
CA SER A 263 -30.14 -0.12 12.19
C SER A 263 -31.43 0.60 11.79
N GLY A 264 -31.95 0.33 10.59
CA GLY A 264 -33.06 1.10 9.99
C GLY A 264 -32.66 2.49 9.50
N VAL A 265 -31.36 2.82 9.50
CA VAL A 265 -30.80 4.08 8.99
C VAL A 265 -30.19 3.85 7.62
N LYS A 266 -30.32 4.82 6.71
CA LYS A 266 -29.80 4.73 5.35
C LYS A 266 -28.43 5.40 5.22
N TYR A 267 -27.47 4.73 4.61
CA TYR A 267 -26.18 5.27 4.20
C TYR A 267 -26.36 6.34 3.10
N GLY A 268 -25.62 7.44 3.18
CA GLY A 268 -25.75 8.63 2.36
C GLY A 268 -26.84 9.60 2.81
N SER A 269 -27.60 9.30 3.88
CA SER A 269 -28.64 10.20 4.39
C SER A 269 -28.12 11.27 5.36
N ASN A 270 -26.98 11.01 6.01
CA ASN A 270 -26.37 11.89 7.00
C ASN A 270 -24.87 11.57 7.13
N ALA A 271 -24.02 12.59 7.01
CA ALA A 271 -22.56 12.40 7.02
C ALA A 271 -22.02 11.75 8.31
N ASP A 272 -22.55 12.11 9.48
CA ASP A 272 -22.12 11.50 10.75
C ASP A 272 -22.53 10.04 10.85
N ALA A 273 -23.71 9.68 10.31
CA ALA A 273 -24.15 8.30 10.22
C ALA A 273 -23.27 7.50 9.24
N ASP A 274 -22.87 8.11 8.12
CA ASP A 274 -22.01 7.48 7.12
C ASP A 274 -20.63 7.12 7.69
N VAL A 275 -20.04 8.01 8.49
CA VAL A 275 -18.80 7.72 9.24
C VAL A 275 -18.99 6.48 10.11
N ARG A 276 -20.11 6.37 10.85
CA ARG A 276 -20.37 5.20 11.72
C ARG A 276 -20.58 3.92 10.92
N PHE A 277 -21.25 3.97 9.78
CA PHE A 277 -21.40 2.81 8.89
C PHE A 277 -20.04 2.33 8.36
N ARG A 278 -19.16 3.25 7.97
CA ARG A 278 -17.80 2.93 7.52
C ARG A 278 -16.96 2.30 8.63
N VAL A 279 -17.05 2.83 9.86
CA VAL A 279 -16.40 2.24 11.04
C VAL A 279 -16.89 0.81 11.30
N VAL A 280 -18.20 0.57 11.23
CA VAL A 280 -18.75 -0.80 11.38
C VAL A 280 -18.22 -1.71 10.29
N ALA A 281 -18.22 -1.27 9.03
CA ALA A 281 -17.75 -2.06 7.90
C ALA A 281 -16.26 -2.43 8.03
N ASP A 282 -15.42 -1.48 8.44
CA ASP A 282 -14.00 -1.69 8.70
C ASP A 282 -13.76 -2.66 9.86
N HIS A 283 -14.36 -2.40 11.02
CA HIS A 283 -14.06 -3.16 12.23
C HIS A 283 -14.59 -4.60 12.17
N VAL A 284 -15.72 -4.84 11.48
CA VAL A 284 -16.22 -6.21 11.25
C VAL A 284 -15.23 -7.00 10.38
N ARG A 285 -14.71 -6.43 9.29
CA ARG A 285 -13.69 -7.08 8.45
C ARG A 285 -12.42 -7.33 9.24
N SER A 286 -11.96 -6.31 9.98
CA SER A 286 -10.73 -6.37 10.79
C SER A 286 -10.81 -7.46 11.85
N ALA A 287 -11.87 -7.45 12.67
CA ALA A 287 -12.09 -8.45 13.70
C ALA A 287 -12.19 -9.87 13.11
N LEU A 288 -12.93 -10.04 12.02
CA LEU A 288 -13.05 -11.33 11.34
C LEU A 288 -11.68 -11.86 10.90
N MET A 289 -10.87 -11.02 10.25
CA MET A 289 -9.56 -11.43 9.73
C MET A 289 -8.57 -11.74 10.86
N ILE A 290 -8.52 -10.89 11.88
CA ILE A 290 -7.67 -11.08 13.07
C ILE A 290 -8.03 -12.38 13.81
N MET A 291 -9.33 -12.63 14.02
CA MET A 291 -9.80 -13.84 14.71
C MET A 291 -9.58 -15.11 13.88
N SER A 292 -9.67 -15.00 12.55
CA SER A 292 -9.41 -16.11 11.62
C SER A 292 -7.94 -16.54 11.65
N ASP A 293 -7.02 -15.62 11.92
CA ASP A 293 -5.60 -15.92 12.10
C ASP A 293 -5.25 -16.33 13.55
N GLY A 294 -6.25 -16.57 14.39
CA GLY A 294 -6.10 -17.25 15.69
C GLY A 294 -6.12 -16.33 16.92
N VAL A 295 -6.23 -15.01 16.75
CA VAL A 295 -6.35 -14.08 17.88
C VAL A 295 -7.72 -14.22 18.55
N ARG A 296 -7.77 -14.02 19.86
CA ARG A 296 -8.99 -14.03 20.67
C ARG A 296 -9.03 -12.77 21.54
N PRO A 297 -10.21 -12.17 21.74
CA PRO A 297 -10.35 -11.03 22.64
C PRO A 297 -9.81 -11.33 24.04
N SER A 298 -9.04 -10.40 24.59
CA SER A 298 -8.38 -10.47 25.89
C SER A 298 -8.19 -9.05 26.47
N ASN A 299 -7.42 -8.93 27.55
CA ASN A 299 -7.06 -7.64 28.14
C ASN A 299 -5.56 -7.32 27.96
N VAL A 300 -4.82 -8.09 27.14
CA VAL A 300 -3.36 -7.98 27.01
C VAL A 300 -2.86 -8.24 25.59
N GLY A 301 -1.92 -7.41 25.14
CA GLY A 301 -1.23 -7.61 23.87
C GLY A 301 -2.16 -7.44 22.66
N ARG A 302 -2.24 -8.48 21.80
CA ARG A 302 -3.02 -8.46 20.55
C ARG A 302 -4.53 -8.60 20.76
N GLY A 303 -4.93 -9.26 21.86
CA GLY A 303 -6.31 -9.67 22.11
C GLY A 303 -7.03 -8.69 23.00
#